data_AF-A0A9D8SBX5-F1
#
_entry.id   AF-A0A9D8SBX5-F1
#
_cell.length_a   1.000
_cell.length_b   1.000
_cell.length_c   1.000
_cell.angle_alpha   90.00
_cell.angle_beta   90.00
_cell.angle_gamma   90.00
#
_symmetry.space_group_name_H-M   'P 1'
#
loop_
_entity.id
_entity.type
_entity.pdbx_description
1 polymer ?
#
loop_
_entity_poly.entity_id
_entity_poly.type
_entity_poly.pdbx_seq_one_letter_code
_entity_poly.pdbx_strand_id
1 'polypeptide(L)'
;MKTNSTHIATKFISLILAVFMIIGVMPTIAFADTPEYVYISASHDADFINDKNGAPLAYRAVALDDLNSIDLDTYGLSDYLYDKDGDGNYEITLLHLYIYVHEVIFGLDWSSVNISGGAGSIYFAGGLFGFEDENLRYNYNGAYPADENGRGFTADQIVLSDSDFIEVAHFSDWSFYGDSASGFHYFTDENGEINLSYSAETGIALSVKLIRVGGGMGNSDTQNPEAGYTVYYGTEIGNAIDSVTTDDNGIANITFSDPGTYYIWCRGGKGDSDTIVSSPASATVTVTGEAV
;
A
#
# COMPACT_ATOMS: atom_id res chain seq x y z
N MET A 1 -11.14 -56.99 72.77
CA MET A 1 -10.75 -56.34 74.05
C MET A 1 -9.79 -55.21 73.71
N LYS A 2 -10.23 -53.97 73.97
CA LYS A 2 -9.45 -52.79 74.34
C LYS A 2 -8.31 -52.25 73.44
N THR A 3 -8.62 -51.09 72.86
CA THR A 3 -7.97 -49.76 73.05
C THR A 3 -6.67 -49.37 72.32
N ASN A 4 -6.85 -48.34 71.48
CA ASN A 4 -6.24 -47.00 71.54
C ASN A 4 -4.78 -46.77 71.13
N SER A 5 -4.68 -46.04 70.01
CA SER A 5 -4.19 -44.64 69.90
C SER A 5 -2.75 -44.41 69.43
N THR A 6 -2.66 -43.44 68.49
CA THR A 6 -1.57 -42.47 68.19
C THR A 6 -0.16 -43.03 67.88
N HIS A 7 0.65 -42.56 66.93
CA HIS A 7 0.85 -41.24 66.34
C HIS A 7 1.76 -41.38 65.08
N ILE A 8 1.34 -40.77 63.97
CA ILE A 8 2.11 -39.91 63.03
C ILE A 8 3.53 -40.32 62.55
N ALA A 9 3.57 -40.63 61.24
CA ALA A 9 4.52 -40.27 60.17
C ALA A 9 5.94 -40.85 60.10
N THR A 10 6.23 -41.61 59.02
CA THR A 10 7.46 -41.46 58.21
C THR A 10 7.29 -41.96 56.76
N LYS A 11 7.26 -40.98 55.83
CA LYS A 11 7.70 -40.85 54.41
C LYS A 11 7.87 -42.04 53.42
N PHE A 12 7.69 -41.64 52.14
CA PHE A 12 8.12 -42.20 50.83
C PHE A 12 7.03 -43.06 50.12
N ILE A 13 6.56 -42.80 48.88
CA ILE A 13 7.13 -42.30 47.60
C ILE A 13 5.94 -41.71 46.78
N SER A 14 5.89 -40.40 46.47
CA SER A 14 6.30 -39.73 45.21
C SER A 14 5.70 -40.27 43.89
N LEU A 15 4.73 -39.54 43.32
CA LEU A 15 4.68 -39.12 41.90
C LEU A 15 3.27 -38.58 41.57
N ILE A 16 3.00 -37.29 41.83
CA ILE A 16 1.88 -36.59 41.18
C ILE A 16 2.35 -35.17 40.82
N LEU A 17 2.25 -34.89 39.52
CA LEU A 17 2.12 -33.59 38.86
C LEU A 17 1.81 -32.41 39.81
N ALA A 18 2.70 -31.44 39.88
CA ALA A 18 2.36 -30.09 40.31
C ALA A 18 3.10 -29.07 39.46
N VAL A 19 2.32 -28.47 38.57
CA VAL A 19 2.49 -27.19 37.88
C VAL A 19 3.41 -26.25 38.68
N PHE A 20 4.53 -25.84 38.08
CA PHE A 20 5.29 -24.71 38.57
C PHE A 20 4.43 -23.44 38.43
N MET A 21 3.82 -23.00 39.53
CA MET A 21 3.47 -21.60 39.77
C MET A 21 4.78 -20.82 39.83
N ILE A 22 5.23 -20.30 38.69
CA ILE A 22 6.05 -19.09 38.67
C ILE A 22 5.07 -17.94 38.55
N ILE A 23 4.67 -17.38 39.70
CA ILE A 23 4.17 -16.01 39.75
C ILE A 23 5.41 -15.13 39.55
N GLY A 24 5.83 -15.03 38.29
CA GLY A 24 6.67 -13.94 37.82
C GLY A 24 5.75 -12.76 37.67
N VAL A 25 6.06 -11.67 38.38
CA VAL A 25 5.50 -10.35 38.12
C VAL A 25 5.63 -10.12 36.61
N MET A 26 4.53 -10.22 35.87
CA MET A 26 4.54 -9.76 34.49
C MET A 26 4.85 -8.27 34.58
N PRO A 27 5.92 -7.77 33.94
CA PRO A 27 5.93 -6.36 33.63
C PRO A 27 4.62 -6.12 32.88
N THR A 28 3.83 -5.16 33.34
CA THR A 28 2.81 -4.56 32.49
C THR A 28 3.56 -4.09 31.26
N ILE A 29 3.53 -4.89 30.20
CA ILE A 29 3.91 -4.43 28.88
C ILE A 29 2.89 -3.33 28.65
N ALA A 30 3.33 -2.07 28.79
CA ALA A 30 2.65 -0.99 28.12
C ALA A 30 2.49 -1.50 26.69
N PHE A 31 1.25 -1.70 26.24
CA PHE A 31 1.00 -1.84 24.82
C PHE A 31 1.68 -0.62 24.21
N ALA A 32 2.85 -0.81 23.60
CA ALA A 32 3.36 0.19 22.69
C ALA A 32 2.27 0.25 21.62
N ASP A 33 1.68 1.44 21.41
CA ASP A 33 0.89 1.67 20.22
C ASP A 33 1.74 1.18 19.06
N THR A 34 1.27 0.14 18.39
CA THR A 34 1.88 -0.30 17.16
C THR A 34 1.68 0.86 16.19
N PRO A 35 2.75 1.49 15.68
CA PRO A 35 2.60 2.63 14.80
C PRO A 35 1.78 2.20 13.58
N GLU A 36 0.72 2.95 13.31
CA GLU A 36 -0.19 2.72 12.19
C GLU A 36 0.30 3.48 10.96
N TYR A 37 0.22 2.84 9.80
CA TYR A 37 0.74 3.38 8.54
C TYR A 37 -0.26 3.25 7.42
N VAL A 38 -0.25 4.25 6.55
CA VAL A 38 -0.79 4.14 5.19
C VAL A 38 0.35 4.08 4.19
N TYR A 39 0.05 3.60 2.99
CA TYR A 39 1.03 3.41 1.94
C TYR A 39 0.64 4.19 0.70
N ILE A 40 1.61 4.80 0.01
CA ILE A 40 1.35 5.54 -1.22
C ILE A 40 2.37 5.23 -2.30
N SER A 41 1.88 5.08 -3.52
CA SER A 41 2.68 5.15 -4.74
C SER A 41 2.22 6.33 -5.59
N ALA A 42 3.16 6.99 -6.28
CA ALA A 42 2.83 7.95 -7.32
C ALA A 42 3.68 7.71 -8.57
N SER A 43 3.07 7.89 -9.73
CA SER A 43 3.69 7.66 -11.03
C SER A 43 3.37 8.76 -12.03
N HIS A 44 4.28 8.94 -12.98
CA HIS A 44 4.12 9.76 -14.16
C HIS A 44 4.40 8.88 -15.38
N ASP A 45 3.39 8.73 -16.23
CA ASP A 45 3.40 7.77 -17.32
C ASP A 45 3.79 6.37 -16.80
N ALA A 46 4.87 5.80 -17.35
CA ALA A 46 5.22 4.41 -17.15
C ALA A 46 6.04 4.15 -15.89
N ASP A 47 6.42 5.20 -15.17
CA ASP A 47 7.44 5.15 -14.11
C ASP A 47 6.94 5.78 -12.82
N PHE A 48 7.42 5.25 -11.68
CA PHE A 48 7.26 5.93 -10.41
C PHE A 48 8.01 7.26 -10.43
N ILE A 49 7.42 8.30 -9.83
CA ILE A 49 8.11 9.57 -9.63
C ILE A 49 9.01 9.50 -8.39
N ASN A 50 10.12 10.23 -8.42
CA ASN A 50 11.08 10.22 -7.34
C ASN A 50 10.80 11.31 -6.30
N ASP A 51 11.00 10.98 -5.03
CA ASP A 51 10.98 11.93 -3.92
C ASP A 51 12.13 12.97 -4.02
N LYS A 52 12.17 13.92 -3.09
CA LYS A 52 13.21 14.96 -3.04
C LYS A 52 14.65 14.44 -2.88
N ASN A 53 14.82 13.17 -2.48
CA ASN A 53 16.11 12.51 -2.30
C ASN A 53 16.46 11.58 -3.49
N GLY A 54 15.60 11.50 -4.51
CA GLY A 54 15.81 10.67 -5.69
C GLY A 54 15.31 9.22 -5.55
N ALA A 55 14.63 8.86 -4.47
CA ALA A 55 14.08 7.51 -4.29
C ALA A 55 12.67 7.42 -4.89
N PRO A 56 12.32 6.34 -5.62
CA PRO A 56 11.00 6.19 -6.21
C PRO A 56 9.89 6.16 -5.14
N LEU A 57 8.76 6.79 -5.43
CA LEU A 57 7.57 6.75 -4.61
C LEU A 57 6.71 5.53 -4.97
N ALA A 58 7.16 4.37 -4.49
CA ALA A 58 6.52 3.07 -4.71
C ALA A 58 6.24 2.41 -3.35
N TYR A 59 4.96 2.24 -3.02
CA TYR A 59 4.47 1.65 -1.77
C TYR A 59 5.14 2.21 -0.50
N ARG A 60 5.23 3.54 -0.42
CA ARG A 60 5.90 4.23 0.67
C ARG A 60 5.00 4.36 1.90
N ALA A 61 5.49 3.89 3.03
CA ALA A 61 4.83 4.05 4.32
C ALA A 61 4.83 5.51 4.80
N VAL A 62 3.70 5.96 5.31
CA VAL A 62 3.49 7.25 5.98
C VAL A 62 2.73 6.99 7.27
N ALA A 63 3.24 7.47 8.40
CA ALA A 63 2.62 7.24 9.69
C ALA A 63 1.30 8.03 9.79
N LEU A 64 0.24 7.40 10.32
CA LEU A 64 -1.03 8.11 10.55
C LEU A 64 -0.87 9.27 11.54
N ASP A 65 0.01 9.14 12.53
CA ASP A 65 0.33 10.22 13.48
C ASP A 65 0.90 11.46 12.79
N ASP A 66 1.72 11.28 11.76
CA ASP A 66 2.25 12.39 10.97
C ASP A 66 1.13 13.10 10.21
N LEU A 67 0.17 12.35 9.67
CA LEU A 67 -0.99 12.91 8.97
C LEU A 67 -1.94 13.63 9.93
N ASN A 68 -2.13 13.07 11.12
CA ASN A 68 -2.95 13.66 12.19
C ASN A 68 -2.42 15.02 12.67
N SER A 69 -1.12 15.28 12.46
CA SER A 69 -0.49 16.56 12.81
C SER A 69 -0.79 17.71 11.83
N ILE A 70 -1.40 17.39 10.68
CA ILE A 70 -1.73 18.37 9.64
C ILE A 70 -3.03 19.08 9.98
N ASP A 71 -2.93 20.38 10.23
CA ASP A 71 -4.07 21.26 10.43
C ASP A 71 -4.50 21.91 9.10
N LEU A 72 -5.64 21.47 8.55
CA LEU A 72 -6.17 21.98 7.28
C LEU A 72 -6.42 23.49 7.29
N ASP A 73 -6.69 24.10 8.45
CA ASP A 73 -6.91 25.54 8.55
C ASP A 73 -5.66 26.34 8.15
N THR A 74 -4.47 25.79 8.41
CA THR A 74 -3.19 26.43 8.05
C THR A 74 -2.98 26.53 6.53
N TYR A 75 -3.66 25.68 5.77
CA TYR A 75 -3.68 25.68 4.31
C TYR A 75 -4.90 26.41 3.73
N GLY A 76 -5.76 26.99 4.58
CA GLY A 76 -7.04 27.57 4.15
C GLY A 76 -8.05 26.54 3.67
N LEU A 77 -7.94 25.29 4.15
CA LEU A 77 -8.75 24.15 3.75
C LEU A 77 -9.73 23.70 4.85
N SER A 78 -10.07 24.59 5.79
CA SER A 78 -11.00 24.34 6.90
C SER A 78 -12.34 23.75 6.45
N ASP A 79 -12.83 24.18 5.28
CA ASP A 79 -14.11 23.76 4.72
C ASP A 79 -14.09 22.29 4.24
N TYR A 80 -12.92 21.67 4.12
CA TYR A 80 -12.74 20.29 3.67
C TYR A 80 -12.52 19.30 4.82
N LEU A 81 -12.62 19.75 6.08
CA LEU A 81 -12.65 18.86 7.24
C LEU A 81 -13.83 17.89 7.12
N TYR A 82 -13.56 16.59 7.27
CA TYR A 82 -14.56 15.56 7.09
C TYR A 82 -14.90 14.89 8.41
N ASP A 83 -16.17 14.99 8.78
CA ASP A 83 -16.76 14.32 9.93
C ASP A 83 -17.75 13.29 9.39
N LYS A 84 -17.36 12.02 9.41
CA LYS A 84 -18.09 10.93 8.73
C LYS A 84 -19.40 10.60 9.44
N ASP A 85 -19.44 10.67 10.76
CA ASP A 85 -20.59 10.25 11.57
C ASP A 85 -21.33 11.41 12.25
N GLY A 86 -20.82 12.63 12.13
CA GLY A 86 -21.41 13.85 12.66
C GLY A 86 -21.18 14.04 14.16
N ASP A 87 -20.16 13.39 14.73
CA ASP A 87 -19.88 13.42 16.17
C ASP A 87 -19.01 14.62 16.60
N GLY A 88 -18.51 15.40 15.63
CA GLY A 88 -17.64 16.55 15.85
C GLY A 88 -16.14 16.22 15.89
N ASN A 89 -15.75 14.97 15.65
CA ASN A 89 -14.36 14.55 15.43
C ASN A 89 -14.09 14.47 13.93
N TYR A 90 -12.97 15.05 13.50
CA TYR A 90 -12.59 15.06 12.09
C TYR A 90 -11.66 13.89 11.77
N GLU A 91 -11.88 13.30 10.61
CA GLU A 91 -11.17 12.12 10.11
C GLU A 91 -9.84 12.50 9.45
N ILE A 92 -8.85 11.60 9.53
CA ILE A 92 -7.66 11.66 8.68
C ILE A 92 -8.06 11.18 7.29
N THR A 93 -7.90 12.05 6.29
CA THR A 93 -8.34 11.78 4.90
C THR A 93 -7.17 11.73 3.92
N LEU A 94 -7.45 11.25 2.71
CA LEU A 94 -6.50 11.28 1.59
C LEU A 94 -5.95 12.68 1.30
N LEU A 95 -6.72 13.73 1.57
CA LEU A 95 -6.23 15.12 1.47
C LEU A 95 -5.04 15.37 2.41
N HIS A 96 -5.08 14.87 3.65
CA HIS A 96 -3.98 14.99 4.60
C HIS A 96 -2.73 14.26 4.08
N LEU A 97 -2.91 13.05 3.53
CA LEU A 97 -1.82 12.31 2.90
C LEU A 97 -1.23 13.06 1.70
N TYR A 98 -2.05 13.66 0.84
CA TYR A 98 -1.57 14.44 -0.30
C TYR A 98 -0.77 15.68 0.14
N ILE A 99 -1.21 16.39 1.17
CA ILE A 99 -0.46 17.51 1.75
C ILE A 99 0.90 17.03 2.27
N TYR A 100 0.90 15.96 3.08
CA TYR A 100 2.14 15.39 3.63
C TYR A 100 3.10 14.96 2.52
N VAL A 101 2.61 14.24 1.53
CA VAL A 101 3.44 13.73 0.44
C VAL A 101 4.01 14.89 -0.38
N HIS A 102 3.20 15.90 -0.68
CA HIS A 102 3.64 17.07 -1.43
C HIS A 102 4.73 17.86 -0.68
N GLU A 103 4.51 18.18 0.59
CA GLU A 103 5.45 19.03 1.34
C GLU A 103 6.64 18.26 1.93
N VAL A 104 6.38 17.10 2.53
CA VAL A 104 7.40 16.37 3.27
C VAL A 104 8.19 15.44 2.36
N ILE A 105 7.51 14.68 1.49
CA ILE A 105 8.17 13.68 0.64
C ILE A 105 8.78 14.35 -0.60
N PHE A 106 8.02 15.18 -1.33
CA PHE A 106 8.52 15.90 -2.50
C PHE A 106 9.23 17.21 -2.16
N GLY A 107 9.06 17.76 -0.95
CA GLY A 107 9.74 19.00 -0.58
C GLY A 107 9.21 20.23 -1.31
N LEU A 108 7.96 20.18 -1.77
CA LEU A 108 7.28 21.25 -2.50
C LEU A 108 6.47 22.11 -1.52
N ASP A 109 6.02 23.29 -1.98
CA ASP A 109 5.18 24.19 -1.19
C ASP A 109 3.73 23.98 -1.58
N TRP A 110 2.85 23.67 -0.63
CA TRP A 110 1.44 23.41 -0.91
C TRP A 110 0.72 24.58 -1.62
N SER A 111 1.20 25.82 -1.47
CA SER A 111 0.67 26.98 -2.18
C SER A 111 0.84 26.89 -3.71
N SER A 112 1.66 25.95 -4.20
CA SER A 112 1.81 25.64 -5.63
C SER A 112 0.68 24.77 -6.19
N VAL A 113 -0.13 24.15 -5.32
CA VAL A 113 -1.23 23.27 -5.74
C VAL A 113 -2.45 24.11 -6.12
N ASN A 114 -2.92 23.94 -7.35
CA ASN A 114 -4.10 24.62 -7.86
C ASN A 114 -5.36 23.82 -7.49
N ILE A 115 -6.10 24.31 -6.49
CA ILE A 115 -7.29 23.63 -5.97
C ILE A 115 -8.55 24.39 -6.39
N SER A 116 -9.60 23.64 -6.75
CA SER A 116 -10.95 24.17 -6.93
C SER A 116 -12.00 23.18 -6.40
N GLY A 117 -13.28 23.54 -6.50
CA GLY A 117 -14.38 22.80 -5.90
C GLY A 117 -14.62 23.17 -4.44
N GLY A 118 -15.50 22.43 -3.75
CA GLY A 118 -15.75 22.57 -2.32
C GLY A 118 -15.78 21.21 -1.62
N ALA A 119 -16.21 21.17 -0.36
CA ALA A 119 -16.34 19.93 0.41
C ALA A 119 -17.09 18.83 -0.37
N GLY A 120 -16.50 17.64 -0.44
CA GLY A 120 -16.94 16.49 -1.23
C GLY A 120 -16.78 16.63 -2.74
N SER A 121 -15.97 17.60 -3.19
CA SER A 121 -15.71 17.86 -4.60
C SER A 121 -14.34 18.52 -4.84
N ILE A 122 -13.37 18.33 -3.92
CA ILE A 122 -12.03 18.92 -4.11
C ILE A 122 -11.41 18.43 -5.41
N TYR A 123 -10.86 19.36 -6.19
CA TYR A 123 -10.28 19.08 -7.50
C TYR A 123 -8.91 19.71 -7.63
N PHE A 124 -7.92 18.92 -8.03
CA PHE A 124 -6.54 19.32 -8.24
C PHE A 124 -6.32 19.63 -9.72
N ALA A 125 -6.29 20.91 -10.07
CA ALA A 125 -6.12 21.42 -11.43
C ALA A 125 -4.63 21.61 -11.82
N GLY A 126 -3.72 20.93 -11.13
CA GLY A 126 -2.27 21.06 -11.30
C GLY A 126 -1.51 21.38 -10.01
N GLY A 127 -0.19 21.23 -10.05
CA GLY A 127 0.75 21.47 -8.96
C GLY A 127 0.92 20.29 -8.01
N LEU A 128 -0.09 19.44 -7.82
CA LEU A 128 0.00 18.27 -6.94
C LEU A 128 1.19 17.38 -7.34
N PHE A 129 2.05 17.05 -6.38
CA PHE A 129 3.33 16.34 -6.58
C PHE A 129 4.25 16.88 -7.69
N GLY A 130 4.09 18.15 -8.08
CA GLY A 130 4.84 18.75 -9.18
C GLY A 130 4.29 18.45 -10.58
N PHE A 131 3.12 17.80 -10.66
CA PHE A 131 2.40 17.61 -11.92
C PHE A 131 1.92 18.96 -12.47
N GLU A 132 2.04 19.17 -13.78
CA GLU A 132 1.71 20.45 -14.40
C GLU A 132 0.18 20.65 -14.55
N ASP A 133 -0.60 19.58 -14.53
CA ASP A 133 -2.04 19.59 -14.78
C ASP A 133 -2.79 18.52 -13.95
N GLU A 134 -4.09 18.41 -14.21
CA GLU A 134 -5.04 17.50 -13.55
C GLU A 134 -5.06 16.06 -14.07
N ASN A 135 -4.23 15.70 -15.06
CA ASN A 135 -4.40 14.50 -15.87
C ASN A 135 -3.96 13.22 -15.13
N LEU A 136 -4.63 12.96 -14.01
CA LEU A 136 -4.32 11.89 -13.08
C LEU A 136 -5.53 11.01 -12.77
N ARG A 137 -5.22 9.82 -12.29
CA ARG A 137 -6.16 8.87 -11.69
C ARG A 137 -5.64 8.47 -10.31
N TYR A 138 -6.54 7.96 -9.48
CA TYR A 138 -6.14 7.33 -8.23
C TYR A 138 -7.02 6.13 -7.88
N ASN A 139 -6.40 5.15 -7.21
CA ASN A 139 -7.07 4.02 -6.60
C ASN A 139 -6.82 4.04 -5.08
N TYR A 140 -7.81 3.54 -4.34
CA TYR A 140 -7.76 3.30 -2.90
C TYR A 140 -7.98 1.81 -2.67
N ASN A 141 -7.02 1.15 -2.01
CA ASN A 141 -7.02 -0.29 -1.79
C ASN A 141 -7.28 -1.11 -3.06
N GLY A 142 -6.69 -0.67 -4.17
CA GLY A 142 -6.73 -1.39 -5.45
C GLY A 142 -7.97 -1.12 -6.29
N ALA A 143 -8.91 -0.33 -5.79
CA ALA A 143 -10.19 -0.04 -6.43
C ALA A 143 -10.38 1.45 -6.67
N TYR A 144 -11.24 1.80 -7.62
CA TYR A 144 -11.67 3.19 -7.78
C TYR A 144 -12.56 3.58 -6.58
N PRO A 145 -12.22 4.62 -5.80
CA PRO A 145 -12.98 4.99 -4.62
C PRO A 145 -14.32 5.63 -5.02
N ALA A 146 -15.41 4.88 -4.86
CA ALA A 146 -16.77 5.33 -5.13
C ALA A 146 -17.79 4.78 -4.13
N ASP A 147 -18.91 5.46 -4.00
CA ASP A 147 -20.07 4.94 -3.26
C ASP A 147 -20.81 3.84 -4.04
N GLU A 148 -21.83 3.23 -3.40
CA GLU A 148 -22.63 2.15 -3.99
C GLU A 148 -23.35 2.53 -5.29
N ASN A 149 -23.50 3.83 -5.57
CA ASN A 149 -24.12 4.35 -6.79
C ASN A 149 -23.07 4.72 -7.85
N GLY A 150 -21.79 4.43 -7.60
CA GLY A 150 -20.68 4.70 -8.51
C GLY A 150 -20.24 6.16 -8.55
N ARG A 151 -20.71 7.00 -7.60
CA ARG A 151 -20.21 8.38 -7.46
C ARG A 151 -18.86 8.33 -6.78
N GLY A 152 -17.84 8.88 -7.44
CA GLY A 152 -16.48 8.93 -6.91
C GLY A 152 -16.39 9.76 -5.64
N PHE A 153 -15.56 9.30 -4.69
CA PHE A 153 -15.14 10.11 -3.55
C PHE A 153 -13.96 10.98 -3.93
N THR A 154 -13.96 12.22 -3.47
CA THR A 154 -12.80 13.11 -3.57
C THR A 154 -11.86 12.94 -2.38
N ALA A 155 -10.63 13.44 -2.49
CA ALA A 155 -9.57 13.19 -1.50
C ALA A 155 -9.94 13.65 -0.07
N ASP A 156 -10.80 14.64 0.06
CA ASP A 156 -11.32 15.11 1.35
C ASP A 156 -12.38 14.20 1.98
N GLN A 157 -12.86 13.15 1.29
CA GLN A 157 -13.87 12.22 1.82
C GLN A 157 -13.36 10.79 2.03
N ILE A 158 -12.17 10.47 1.51
CA ILE A 158 -11.57 9.15 1.65
C ILE A 158 -10.86 9.09 2.99
N VAL A 159 -11.51 8.47 3.98
CA VAL A 159 -10.94 8.24 5.32
C VAL A 159 -9.86 7.19 5.24
N LEU A 160 -8.75 7.44 5.93
CA LEU A 160 -7.58 6.59 5.98
C LEU A 160 -7.53 5.80 7.28
N SER A 161 -7.10 4.54 7.19
CA SER A 161 -6.91 3.63 8.31
C SER A 161 -5.62 2.84 8.13
N ASP A 162 -5.17 2.19 9.21
CA ASP A 162 -3.95 1.39 9.17
C ASP A 162 -3.98 0.37 8.01
N SER A 163 -2.83 0.23 7.35
CA SER A 163 -2.60 -0.63 6.20
C SER A 163 -3.31 -0.25 4.90
N ASP A 164 -4.05 0.86 4.85
CA ASP A 164 -4.58 1.37 3.58
C ASP A 164 -3.47 1.74 2.60
N PHE A 165 -3.71 1.49 1.31
CA PHE A 165 -2.79 1.87 0.25
C PHE A 165 -3.47 2.69 -0.85
N ILE A 166 -2.71 3.67 -1.34
CA ILE A 166 -3.15 4.66 -2.32
C ILE A 166 -2.21 4.57 -3.52
N GLU A 167 -2.79 4.64 -4.71
CA GLU A 167 -2.03 4.75 -5.94
C GLU A 167 -2.47 5.99 -6.71
N VAL A 168 -1.51 6.82 -7.13
CA VAL A 168 -1.74 8.00 -7.97
C VAL A 168 -0.98 7.82 -9.28
N ALA A 169 -1.68 7.90 -10.40
CA ALA A 169 -1.10 7.76 -11.72
C ALA A 169 -1.43 8.99 -12.57
N HIS A 170 -0.42 9.82 -12.84
CA HIS A 170 -0.50 10.93 -13.77
C HIS A 170 -0.06 10.48 -15.16
N PHE A 171 -0.69 10.98 -16.21
CA PHE A 171 -0.35 10.68 -17.60
C PHE A 171 -0.07 11.97 -18.38
N SER A 172 0.92 11.95 -19.26
CA SER A 172 1.20 13.07 -20.17
C SER A 172 0.17 13.21 -21.29
N ASP A 173 -0.54 12.12 -21.60
CA ASP A 173 -1.56 12.06 -22.64
C ASP A 173 -2.93 11.69 -22.06
N TRP A 174 -4.00 12.22 -22.66
CA TRP A 174 -5.39 12.01 -22.25
C TRP A 174 -5.98 10.71 -22.84
N SER A 175 -5.21 9.96 -23.63
CA SER A 175 -5.69 8.74 -24.31
C SER A 175 -6.15 7.66 -23.33
N PHE A 176 -5.72 7.68 -22.07
CA PHE A 176 -6.21 6.71 -21.08
C PHE A 176 -7.72 6.82 -20.86
N TYR A 177 -8.36 7.94 -21.18
CA TYR A 177 -9.81 8.08 -21.13
C TYR A 177 -10.46 7.25 -22.24
N GLY A 178 -11.12 6.16 -21.83
CA GLY A 178 -11.84 5.27 -22.75
C GLY A 178 -10.97 4.21 -23.42
N ASP A 179 -9.67 4.17 -23.13
CA ASP A 179 -8.79 3.07 -23.55
C ASP A 179 -9.00 1.84 -22.65
N SER A 180 -9.18 0.67 -23.27
CA SER A 180 -9.42 -0.59 -22.56
C SER A 180 -8.19 -1.13 -21.84
N ALA A 181 -6.99 -0.70 -22.22
CA ALA A 181 -5.71 -0.95 -21.57
C ALA A 181 -5.42 0.03 -20.41
N SER A 182 -6.29 1.02 -20.18
CA SER A 182 -6.16 1.96 -19.07
C SER A 182 -6.39 1.28 -17.71
N GLY A 183 -5.60 1.63 -16.69
CA GLY A 183 -5.77 1.07 -15.35
C GLY A 183 -4.52 1.07 -14.49
N PHE A 184 -4.59 0.33 -13.38
CA PHE A 184 -3.50 0.20 -12.42
C PHE A 184 -2.97 -1.23 -12.42
N HIS A 185 -1.65 -1.39 -12.50
CA HIS A 185 -1.05 -2.72 -12.42
C HIS A 185 -0.86 -3.15 -10.97
N TYR A 186 -1.08 -4.43 -10.69
CA TYR A 186 -0.83 -5.03 -9.38
C TYR A 186 -0.27 -6.43 -9.51
N PHE A 187 0.54 -6.83 -8.55
CA PHE A 187 0.83 -8.24 -8.34
C PHE A 187 -0.23 -8.86 -7.41
N THR A 188 -0.60 -10.12 -7.63
CA THR A 188 -1.57 -10.83 -6.79
C THR A 188 -0.98 -12.05 -6.10
N ASP A 189 -1.65 -12.49 -5.04
CA ASP A 189 -1.47 -13.82 -4.48
C ASP A 189 -2.13 -14.91 -5.34
N GLU A 190 -2.13 -16.15 -4.84
CA GLU A 190 -2.75 -17.31 -5.49
C GLU A 190 -4.29 -17.24 -5.57
N ASN A 191 -4.92 -16.41 -4.74
CA ASN A 191 -6.37 -16.19 -4.73
C ASN A 191 -6.80 -15.06 -5.68
N GLY A 192 -5.85 -14.30 -6.23
CA GLY A 192 -6.12 -13.13 -7.07
C GLY A 192 -6.32 -11.84 -6.26
N GLU A 193 -5.99 -11.85 -4.97
CA GLU A 193 -5.99 -10.65 -4.14
C GLU A 193 -4.68 -9.89 -4.34
N ILE A 194 -4.75 -8.56 -4.31
CA ILE A 194 -3.56 -7.70 -4.47
C ILE A 194 -2.58 -8.03 -3.35
N ASN A 195 -1.33 -8.30 -3.73
CA ASN A 195 -0.27 -8.63 -2.80
C ASN A 195 0.97 -7.76 -3.05
N LEU A 196 1.34 -7.01 -2.02
CA LEU A 196 2.40 -6.00 -2.06
C LEU A 196 3.70 -6.52 -1.41
N SER A 197 3.66 -7.72 -0.84
CA SER A 197 4.82 -8.37 -0.22
C SER A 197 4.85 -9.89 -0.44
N TYR A 198 6.00 -10.43 -0.79
CA TYR A 198 6.21 -11.86 -1.01
C TYR A 198 7.34 -12.38 -0.12
N SER A 199 7.28 -13.68 0.17
CA SER A 199 8.40 -14.43 0.74
C SER A 199 8.90 -15.45 -0.28
N ALA A 200 10.22 -15.58 -0.39
CA ALA A 200 10.86 -16.52 -1.29
C ALA A 200 12.06 -17.21 -0.62
N GLU A 201 12.51 -18.31 -1.23
CA GLU A 201 13.71 -19.03 -0.84
C GLU A 201 14.71 -19.02 -2.01
N THR A 202 15.99 -18.83 -1.70
CA THR A 202 17.09 -18.87 -2.67
C THR A 202 17.05 -20.15 -3.51
N GLY A 203 17.14 -20.03 -4.83
CA GLY A 203 17.11 -21.17 -5.76
C GLY A 203 15.72 -21.79 -6.01
N ILE A 204 14.67 -21.33 -5.31
CA ILE A 204 13.28 -21.73 -5.57
C ILE A 204 12.59 -20.63 -6.37
N ALA A 205 11.88 -21.02 -7.44
CA ALA A 205 11.12 -20.06 -8.24
C ALA A 205 9.92 -19.52 -7.43
N LEU A 206 9.86 -18.20 -7.30
CA LEU A 206 8.68 -17.45 -6.88
C LEU A 206 7.80 -17.18 -8.10
N SER A 207 6.59 -17.70 -8.11
CA SER A 207 5.57 -17.37 -9.11
C SER A 207 4.76 -16.17 -8.63
N VAL A 208 4.73 -15.10 -9.43
CA VAL A 208 3.91 -13.91 -9.18
C VAL A 208 3.00 -13.68 -10.38
N LYS A 209 1.76 -13.24 -10.13
CA LYS A 209 0.80 -12.92 -11.19
C LYS A 209 0.65 -11.41 -11.28
N LEU A 210 0.87 -10.86 -12.47
CA LEU A 210 0.61 -9.47 -12.80
C LEU A 210 -0.79 -9.33 -13.40
N ILE A 211 -1.56 -8.41 -12.85
CA ILE A 211 -2.86 -8.00 -13.36
C ILE A 211 -2.89 -6.50 -13.60
N ARG A 212 -3.87 -6.07 -14.38
CA ARG A 212 -4.33 -4.68 -14.45
C ARG A 212 -5.77 -4.58 -13.98
N VAL A 213 -6.00 -3.69 -13.03
CA VAL A 213 -7.34 -3.27 -12.62
C VAL A 213 -7.74 -2.06 -13.45
N GLY A 214 -8.67 -2.28 -14.38
CA GLY A 214 -9.38 -1.22 -15.09
C GLY A 214 -10.72 -0.93 -14.41
N GLY A 215 -11.25 0.27 -14.58
CA GLY A 215 -12.47 0.72 -13.90
C GLY A 215 -12.46 2.22 -13.68
N GLY A 216 -13.53 2.78 -13.12
CA GLY A 216 -13.66 4.23 -12.91
C GLY A 216 -15.09 4.63 -12.61
N MET A 217 -15.35 5.94 -12.53
CA MET A 217 -16.67 6.47 -12.17
C MET A 217 -17.81 5.82 -12.99
N GLY A 218 -18.79 5.25 -12.28
CA GLY A 218 -19.94 4.57 -12.88
C GLY A 218 -19.69 3.18 -13.48
N ASN A 219 -18.48 2.62 -13.37
CA ASN A 219 -18.12 1.30 -13.86
C ASN A 219 -17.53 0.43 -12.75
N SER A 220 -17.80 -0.88 -12.79
CA SER A 220 -17.16 -1.84 -11.88
C SER A 220 -15.72 -2.10 -12.28
N ASP A 221 -14.87 -2.30 -11.28
CA ASP A 221 -13.47 -2.67 -11.50
C ASP A 221 -13.38 -4.09 -12.10
N THR A 222 -12.45 -4.26 -13.04
CA THR A 222 -12.18 -5.52 -13.73
C THR A 222 -10.68 -5.82 -13.70
N GLN A 223 -10.33 -7.01 -13.21
CA GLN A 223 -8.96 -7.51 -13.23
C GLN A 223 -8.66 -8.25 -14.54
N ASN A 224 -7.61 -7.84 -15.23
CA ASN A 224 -7.14 -8.47 -16.47
C ASN A 224 -5.70 -8.96 -16.28
N PRO A 225 -5.39 -10.25 -16.50
CA PRO A 225 -4.01 -10.72 -16.49
C PRO A 225 -3.20 -10.05 -17.60
N GLU A 226 -1.96 -9.65 -17.30
CA GLU A 226 -1.10 -8.93 -18.24
C GLU A 226 -0.04 -9.86 -18.84
N ALA A 227 -0.31 -10.37 -20.04
CA ALA A 227 0.59 -11.27 -20.77
C ALA A 227 1.68 -10.50 -21.53
N GLY A 228 2.89 -11.06 -21.59
CA GLY A 228 4.00 -10.45 -22.34
C GLY A 228 4.63 -9.21 -21.69
N TYR A 229 4.28 -8.91 -20.44
CA TYR A 229 4.88 -7.81 -19.68
C TYR A 229 6.25 -8.17 -19.15
N THR A 230 7.16 -7.20 -19.16
CA THR A 230 8.46 -7.33 -18.48
C THR A 230 8.29 -7.01 -17.00
N VAL A 231 8.62 -8.01 -16.17
CA VAL A 231 8.74 -7.88 -14.71
C VAL A 231 10.22 -7.82 -14.37
N TYR A 232 10.67 -6.66 -13.93
CA TYR A 232 12.01 -6.41 -13.45
C TYR A 232 12.14 -6.84 -12.00
N TYR A 233 13.34 -7.24 -11.59
CA TYR A 233 13.64 -7.49 -10.18
C TYR A 233 15.04 -7.03 -9.82
N GLY A 234 15.22 -6.59 -8.58
CA GLY A 234 16.48 -6.02 -8.10
C GLY A 234 16.39 -5.55 -6.65
N THR A 235 17.48 -5.02 -6.11
CA THR A 235 17.52 -4.47 -4.73
C THR A 235 17.08 -3.01 -4.65
N GLU A 236 16.83 -2.37 -5.79
CA GLU A 236 16.38 -0.99 -5.89
C GLU A 236 15.47 -0.85 -7.12
N ILE A 237 14.27 -0.28 -6.92
CA ILE A 237 13.32 -0.04 -8.02
C ILE A 237 13.94 0.93 -9.02
N GLY A 238 13.88 0.59 -10.31
CA GLY A 238 14.51 1.36 -11.39
C GLY A 238 15.93 0.91 -11.73
N ASN A 239 16.54 0.04 -10.91
CA ASN A 239 17.87 -0.53 -11.14
C ASN A 239 17.80 -2.06 -11.11
N ALA A 240 17.38 -2.64 -12.24
CA ALA A 240 17.14 -4.08 -12.36
C ALA A 240 18.45 -4.87 -12.34
N ILE A 241 18.46 -5.96 -11.56
CA ILE A 241 19.49 -7.00 -11.67
C ILE A 241 19.23 -7.82 -12.94
N ASP A 242 17.96 -8.16 -13.17
CA ASP A 242 17.50 -8.90 -14.34
C ASP A 242 15.96 -8.75 -14.47
N SER A 243 15.36 -9.42 -15.44
CA SER A 243 13.92 -9.37 -15.70
C SER A 243 13.39 -10.68 -16.27
N VAL A 244 12.10 -10.89 -16.11
CA VAL A 244 11.37 -12.01 -16.73
C VAL A 244 10.15 -11.48 -17.47
N THR A 245 9.62 -12.27 -18.40
CA THR A 245 8.39 -11.92 -19.14
C THR A 245 7.22 -12.75 -18.60
N THR A 246 6.07 -12.12 -18.40
CA THR A 246 4.85 -12.83 -18.00
C THR A 246 4.34 -13.74 -19.12
N ASP A 247 3.82 -14.91 -18.75
CA ASP A 247 3.17 -15.83 -19.68
C ASP A 247 1.75 -15.36 -20.08
N ASP A 248 1.04 -16.18 -20.86
CA ASP A 248 -0.33 -15.90 -21.33
C ASP A 248 -1.35 -15.70 -20.19
N ASN A 249 -1.02 -16.11 -18.96
CA ASN A 249 -1.85 -15.95 -17.76
C ASN A 249 -1.38 -14.81 -16.85
N GLY A 250 -0.42 -14.00 -17.31
CA GLY A 250 0.18 -12.92 -16.53
C GLY A 250 1.18 -13.40 -15.47
N ILE A 251 1.68 -14.64 -15.54
CA ILE A 251 2.56 -15.21 -14.51
C ILE A 251 4.03 -14.99 -14.87
N ALA A 252 4.78 -14.40 -13.94
CA ALA A 252 6.22 -14.29 -13.96
C ALA A 252 6.83 -15.27 -12.93
N ASN A 253 7.87 -16.00 -13.32
CA ASN A 253 8.60 -16.91 -12.44
C ASN A 253 10.01 -16.36 -12.21
N ILE A 254 10.33 -16.00 -10.97
CA ILE A 254 11.57 -15.32 -10.59
C ILE A 254 12.35 -16.22 -9.62
N THR A 255 13.64 -16.40 -9.85
CA THR A 255 14.52 -17.13 -8.94
C THR A 255 15.62 -16.22 -8.45
N PHE A 256 15.78 -16.14 -7.13
CA PHE A 256 16.78 -15.32 -6.48
C PHE A 256 17.98 -16.18 -6.08
N SER A 257 19.19 -15.69 -6.35
CA SER A 257 20.44 -16.38 -5.99
C SER A 257 20.89 -16.09 -4.56
N ASP A 258 20.67 -14.87 -4.06
CA ASP A 258 21.14 -14.44 -2.74
C ASP A 258 19.97 -14.08 -1.82
N PRO A 259 20.06 -14.35 -0.50
CA PRO A 259 19.07 -13.88 0.45
C PRO A 259 19.12 -12.34 0.59
N GLY A 260 17.99 -11.73 0.93
CA GLY A 260 17.90 -10.28 1.09
C GLY A 260 16.52 -9.72 0.78
N THR A 261 16.44 -8.40 0.76
CA THR A 261 15.25 -7.66 0.33
C THR A 261 15.40 -7.29 -1.14
N TYR A 262 14.44 -7.71 -1.94
CA TYR A 262 14.32 -7.38 -3.34
C TYR A 262 13.00 -6.66 -3.59
N TYR A 263 12.92 -6.04 -4.74
CA TYR A 263 11.72 -5.47 -5.31
C TYR A 263 11.46 -6.15 -6.65
N ILE A 264 10.19 -6.39 -6.93
CA ILE A 264 9.70 -6.72 -8.27
C ILE A 264 8.86 -5.54 -8.76
N TRP A 265 8.99 -5.18 -10.02
CA TRP A 265 8.20 -4.10 -10.59
C TRP A 265 7.98 -4.28 -12.09
N CYS A 266 6.92 -3.65 -12.60
CA CYS A 266 6.72 -3.45 -14.04
C CYS A 266 6.57 -1.96 -14.34
N ARG A 267 6.73 -1.61 -15.62
CA ARG A 267 6.43 -0.27 -16.12
C ARG A 267 4.96 -0.19 -16.53
N GLY A 268 4.43 1.02 -16.54
CA GLY A 268 3.13 1.31 -17.16
C GLY A 268 3.07 0.93 -18.64
N GLY A 269 1.86 0.62 -19.09
CA GLY A 269 1.58 0.04 -20.41
C GLY A 269 1.12 1.06 -21.44
N LYS A 270 1.36 0.73 -22.70
CA LYS A 270 0.82 1.51 -23.82
C LYS A 270 -0.59 1.06 -24.21
N GLY A 271 -1.42 2.03 -24.56
CA GLY A 271 -2.76 1.82 -25.11
C GLY A 271 -2.79 1.75 -26.63
N ASP A 272 -4.00 1.85 -27.20
CA ASP A 272 -4.25 1.77 -28.64
C ASP A 272 -3.57 2.90 -29.43
N SER A 273 -3.34 4.06 -28.77
CA SER A 273 -2.68 5.23 -29.37
C SER A 273 -1.15 5.22 -29.25
N ASP A 274 -0.54 4.12 -28.79
CA ASP A 274 0.91 3.99 -28.53
C ASP A 274 1.44 4.97 -27.44
N THR A 275 0.54 5.54 -26.64
CA THR A 275 0.81 6.37 -25.45
C THR A 275 0.62 5.57 -24.17
N ILE A 276 1.21 6.02 -23.06
CA ILE A 276 1.08 5.34 -21.77
C ILE A 276 -0.30 5.61 -21.17
N VAL A 277 -0.99 4.54 -20.75
CA VAL A 277 -2.37 4.61 -20.24
C VAL A 277 -2.57 3.85 -18.92
N SER A 278 -1.56 3.15 -18.43
CA SER A 278 -1.64 2.41 -17.16
C SER A 278 -0.43 2.65 -16.26
N SER A 279 -0.63 2.53 -14.94
CA SER A 279 0.41 2.77 -13.91
C SER A 279 1.46 1.65 -13.88
N PRO A 280 2.68 1.88 -13.38
CA PRO A 280 3.58 0.81 -12.96
C PRO A 280 3.05 0.06 -11.72
N ALA A 281 3.56 -1.14 -11.48
CA ALA A 281 3.34 -1.90 -10.23
C ALA A 281 4.65 -2.18 -9.51
N SER A 282 4.60 -2.38 -8.20
CA SER A 282 5.73 -2.89 -7.42
C SER A 282 5.29 -3.76 -6.26
N ALA A 283 6.14 -4.70 -5.85
CA ALA A 283 6.01 -5.41 -4.58
C ALA A 283 7.39 -5.70 -3.98
N THR A 284 7.44 -5.84 -2.66
CA THR A 284 8.66 -6.23 -1.94
C THR A 284 8.75 -7.75 -1.86
N VAL A 285 9.96 -8.31 -1.97
CA VAL A 285 10.21 -9.74 -1.80
C VAL A 285 11.28 -9.93 -0.73
N THR A 286 10.95 -10.69 0.32
CA THR A 286 11.92 -11.13 1.33
C THR A 286 12.43 -12.51 0.95
N VAL A 287 13.70 -12.61 0.59
CA VAL A 287 14.36 -13.86 0.20
C VAL A 287 15.18 -14.40 1.36
N THR A 288 14.95 -15.66 1.70
CA THR A 288 15.67 -16.38 2.77
C THR A 288 16.45 -17.57 2.21
N GLY A 289 17.41 -18.12 2.96
CA GLY A 289 18.23 -19.27 2.54
C GLY A 289 19.72 -18.95 2.40
N GLU A 290 20.46 -19.87 1.78
CA GLU A 290 21.90 -19.72 1.47
C GLU A 290 22.09 -19.32 0.00
N ALA A 291 23.13 -18.53 -0.28
CA ALA A 291 23.45 -18.13 -1.64
C ALA A 291 23.73 -19.34 -2.56
N VAL A 292 23.22 -19.32 -3.79
CA VAL A 292 23.30 -20.40 -4.80
C VAL A 292 23.75 -19.94 -6.18
#